data_AF-A0A328PE96-F1
#
_entry.id   AF-A0A328PE96-F1
#
_cell.length_a   1.000
_cell.length_b   1.000
_cell.length_c   1.000
_cell.angle_alpha   90.00
_cell.angle_beta   90.00
_cell.angle_gamma   90.00
#
_symmetry.space_group_name_H-M   'P 1'
#
loop_
_entity.id
_entity.type
_entity.pdbx_description
1 polymer ?
#
loop_
_entity_poly.entity_id
_entity_poly.type
_entity_poly.pdbx_seq_one_letter_code
_entity_poly.pdbx_strand_id
1 'polypeptide(L)'
;MTNGVNVKEICILSGKGGAGKTSITASIAILLAKRKNIIVCDCDVDAPNLALLLGNHKKLYCEKISASEKAFILSERCKSHKKCLSACRFKAINWDDKTSKPKN
;
A
#
# COMPACT_ATOMS: atom_id res chain seq x y z
N MET A 1 7.71 13.79 4.45
CA MET A 1 7.80 15.23 4.76
C MET A 1 8.60 15.89 3.65
N THR A 2 7.95 16.59 2.71
CA THR A 2 8.63 17.41 1.71
C THR A 2 8.94 18.77 2.31
N ASN A 3 10.22 19.07 2.51
CA ASN A 3 10.70 20.36 3.03
C ASN A 3 10.35 21.47 2.04
N GLY A 4 9.25 22.20 2.26
CA GLY A 4 9.00 23.54 1.67
C GLY A 4 8.86 23.65 0.14
N VAL A 5 8.94 22.56 -0.61
CA VAL A 5 8.72 22.57 -2.08
C VAL A 5 7.22 22.46 -2.35
N ASN A 6 6.63 23.49 -2.95
CA ASN A 6 5.23 23.47 -3.38
C ASN A 6 5.12 22.61 -4.66
N VAL A 7 4.83 21.32 -4.47
CA VAL A 7 4.60 20.37 -5.55
C VAL A 7 3.10 20.31 -5.85
N LYS A 8 2.74 20.42 -7.13
CA LYS A 8 1.35 20.19 -7.56
C LYS A 8 1.11 18.69 -7.66
N GLU A 9 0.20 18.18 -6.85
CA GLU A 9 -0.20 16.77 -6.85
C GLU A 9 -1.50 16.58 -7.62
N ILE A 10 -1.56 15.54 -8.45
CA ILE A 10 -2.74 15.17 -9.23
C ILE A 10 -2.99 13.68 -9.00
N CYS A 11 -4.17 13.36 -8.45
CA CYS A 11 -4.60 11.98 -8.23
C CYS A 11 -5.64 11.57 -9.29
N ILE A 12 -5.42 10.44 -9.96
CA ILE A 12 -6.32 9.90 -10.99
C ILE A 12 -7.05 8.69 -10.39
N LEU A 13 -8.35 8.85 -10.17
CA LEU A 13 -9.22 7.86 -9.52
C LEU A 13 -10.26 7.30 -10.50
N SER A 14 -10.78 6.11 -10.22
CA SER A 14 -11.91 5.52 -10.93
C SER A 14 -12.56 4.43 -10.10
N GLY A 15 -13.89 4.41 -10.09
CA GLY A 15 -14.69 3.48 -9.31
C GLY A 15 -14.75 2.04 -9.85
N LYS A 16 -14.12 1.73 -10.99
CA LYS A 16 -14.08 0.35 -11.52
C LYS A 16 -12.74 0.01 -12.17
N GLY A 17 -12.43 -1.29 -12.23
CA GLY A 17 -11.36 -1.83 -13.06
C GLY A 17 -11.64 -1.62 -14.56
N GLY A 18 -10.59 -1.48 -15.36
CA GLY A 18 -10.71 -1.35 -16.83
C GLY A 18 -11.21 0.02 -17.35
N ALA A 19 -11.44 1.01 -16.49
CA ALA A 19 -11.88 2.35 -16.91
C ALA A 19 -10.80 3.20 -17.62
N GLY A 20 -9.61 2.63 -17.89
CA GLY A 20 -8.53 3.34 -18.59
C GLY A 20 -7.71 4.31 -17.73
N LYS A 21 -7.80 4.24 -16.39
CA LYS A 21 -7.01 5.09 -15.47
C LYS A 21 -5.52 5.12 -15.83
N THR A 22 -4.90 3.96 -15.97
CA THR A 22 -3.46 3.86 -16.25
C THR A 22 -3.11 4.47 -17.61
N SER A 23 -3.96 4.26 -18.62
CA SER A 23 -3.77 4.81 -19.97
C SER A 23 -3.83 6.34 -20.00
N ILE A 24 -4.82 6.93 -19.31
CA ILE A 24 -4.92 8.39 -19.24
C ILE A 24 -3.78 8.98 -18.40
N THR A 25 -3.39 8.32 -17.30
CA THR A 25 -2.21 8.71 -16.50
C THR A 25 -0.94 8.74 -17.35
N ALA A 26 -0.67 7.69 -18.13
CA ALA A 26 0.51 7.61 -18.99
C ALA A 26 0.53 8.73 -20.04
N SER A 27 -0.61 9.00 -20.67
CA SER A 27 -0.75 10.05 -21.69
C SER A 27 -0.51 11.45 -21.09
N ILE A 28 -1.11 11.74 -19.92
CA ILE A 28 -0.89 13.01 -19.21
C ILE A 28 0.58 13.14 -18.80
N ALA A 29 1.18 12.08 -18.27
CA ALA A 29 2.58 12.07 -17.87
C ALA A 29 3.52 12.43 -19.03
N ILE A 30 3.36 11.79 -20.20
CA ILE A 30 4.17 12.07 -21.39
C ILE A 30 4.02 13.53 -21.84
N LEU A 31 2.80 14.06 -21.83
CA LEU A 31 2.55 15.45 -22.21
C LEU A 31 3.14 16.45 -21.22
N LEU A 32 3.04 16.20 -19.92
CA LEU A 32 3.60 17.06 -18.89
C LEU A 32 5.13 16.99 -18.85
N ALA A 33 5.72 15.81 -19.06
CA ALA A 33 7.16 15.60 -19.09
C ALA A 33 7.86 16.44 -20.18
N LYS A 34 7.15 16.78 -21.27
CA LYS A 34 7.66 17.71 -22.30
C LYS A 34 7.85 19.14 -21.80
N ARG A 35 7.26 19.52 -20.67
CA ARG A 35 7.19 20.91 -20.18
C ARG A 35 7.69 21.09 -18.74
N LYS A 36 7.70 20.02 -17.94
CA LYS A 36 7.98 20.05 -16.51
C LYS A 36 8.72 18.78 -16.10
N ASN A 37 9.57 18.90 -15.08
CA ASN A 37 10.06 17.74 -14.35
C ASN A 37 8.91 17.19 -13.50
N ILE A 38 8.56 15.94 -13.73
CA ILE A 38 7.46 15.26 -13.04
C ILE A 38 7.92 13.98 -12.40
N ILE A 39 7.18 13.56 -11.38
CA ILE A 39 7.25 12.22 -10.80
C ILE A 39 5.90 11.59 -11.06
N VAL A 40 5.90 10.31 -11.45
CA VAL A 40 4.67 9.54 -11.65
C VAL A 40 4.78 8.26 -10.83
N CYS A 41 3.74 7.98 -10.07
CA CYS A 41 3.65 6.80 -9.22
C CYS A 41 2.46 5.96 -9.65
N ASP A 42 2.67 4.64 -9.76
CA ASP A 42 1.57 3.69 -9.88
C ASP A 42 1.17 3.23 -8.48
N CYS A 43 -0.04 3.61 -8.06
CA CYS A 43 -0.59 3.27 -6.75
C CYS A 43 -1.54 2.07 -6.80
N ASP A 44 -1.67 1.41 -7.96
CA ASP A 44 -2.42 0.16 -8.09
C ASP A 44 -1.50 -1.01 -7.69
N VAL A 45 -1.54 -1.38 -6.40
CA VAL A 45 -0.70 -2.46 -5.84
C VAL A 45 -1.02 -3.81 -6.46
N ASP A 46 -2.28 -4.03 -6.83
CA ASP A 46 -2.76 -5.31 -7.34
C ASP A 46 -2.38 -5.51 -8.82
N ALA A 47 -2.36 -4.44 -9.62
CA ALA A 47 -2.07 -4.50 -11.05
C ALA A 47 -1.27 -3.28 -11.57
N PRO A 48 0.01 -3.14 -11.18
CA PRO A 48 0.83 -2.02 -11.62
C PRO A 48 1.18 -2.14 -13.11
N ASN A 49 0.57 -1.31 -13.95
CA ASN A 49 0.68 -1.36 -15.40
C ASN A 49 1.33 -0.12 -16.02
N LEU A 50 1.56 0.93 -15.23
CA LEU A 50 2.04 2.21 -15.74
C LEU A 50 3.44 2.10 -16.37
N ALA A 51 4.35 1.37 -15.72
CA ALA A 51 5.72 1.20 -16.22
C ALA A 51 5.76 0.49 -17.58
N LEU A 52 4.84 -0.47 -17.81
CA LEU A 52 4.69 -1.16 -19.08
C LEU A 52 4.29 -0.18 -20.20
N LEU A 53 3.32 0.70 -19.94
CA LEU A 53 2.87 1.70 -20.91
C LEU A 53 3.93 2.76 -21.22
N LEU A 54 4.77 3.11 -20.24
CA LEU A 54 5.86 4.07 -20.43
C LEU A 54 7.10 3.47 -21.09
N GLY A 55 7.06 2.18 -21.46
CA GLY A 55 8.20 1.47 -22.07
C GLY A 55 9.39 1.30 -21.12
N ASN A 56 9.17 1.46 -19.81
CA ASN A 56 10.24 1.40 -18.82
C ASN A 56 10.27 0.03 -18.16
N HIS A 57 11.00 -0.89 -18.78
CA HIS A 57 11.08 -2.28 -18.33
C HIS A 57 12.23 -2.53 -17.34
N LYS A 58 13.10 -1.53 -17.13
CA LYS A 58 14.30 -1.70 -16.31
C LYS A 58 14.05 -1.21 -14.89
N LYS A 59 14.08 -2.14 -13.94
CA LYS A 59 14.07 -1.82 -12.51
C LYS A 59 15.42 -1.21 -12.13
N LEU A 60 15.44 0.09 -11.85
CA LEU A 60 16.68 0.81 -11.49
C LEU A 60 17.04 0.63 -10.01
N TYR A 61 16.03 0.66 -9.15
CA TYR A 61 16.18 0.55 -7.71
C TYR A 61 15.02 -0.24 -7.13
N CYS A 62 15.30 -1.03 -6.10
CA CYS A 62 14.31 -1.74 -5.34
C CYS A 62 14.80 -1.87 -3.90
N GLU A 63 13.95 -1.48 -2.97
CA GLU A 63 14.13 -1.76 -1.57
C GLU A 63 12.91 -2.49 -1.03
N LYS A 64 13.11 -3.32 0.00
CA LYS A 64 12.01 -3.88 0.75
C LYS A 64 11.53 -2.81 1.72
N ILE A 65 10.35 -2.28 1.49
CA ILE A 65 9.65 -1.45 2.46
C ILE A 65 8.65 -2.32 3.23
N SER A 66 8.55 -2.08 4.54
CA SER A 66 7.45 -2.57 5.37
C SER A 66 6.72 -1.35 5.90
N ALA A 67 5.58 -1.02 5.31
CA ALA A 67 4.75 0.10 5.75
C ALA A 67 3.65 -0.33 6.73
N SER A 68 3.47 -1.64 6.94
CA SER A 68 2.48 -2.17 7.86
C SER A 68 3.07 -2.38 9.26
N GLU A 69 2.43 -1.76 10.23
CA GLU A 69 2.59 -2.16 11.64
C GLU A 69 1.86 -3.50 11.83
N LYS A 70 2.60 -4.55 12.18
CA LYS A 70 2.00 -5.84 12.52
C LYS A 70 1.46 -5.75 13.94
N ALA A 71 0.15 -5.91 14.10
CA ALA A 71 -0.45 -6.00 15.43
C ALA A 71 0.16 -7.16 16.22
N PHE A 72 0.59 -6.89 17.45
CA PHE A 72 1.15 -7.88 18.38
C PHE A 72 0.40 -7.88 19.71
N ILE A 73 0.46 -8.99 20.43
CA ILE A 73 -0.21 -9.16 21.72
C ILE A 73 0.73 -8.73 22.84
N LEU A 74 0.31 -7.74 23.62
CA LEU A 74 0.94 -7.38 24.89
C LEU A 74 0.48 -8.38 25.98
N SER A 75 1.26 -9.44 26.17
CA SER A 75 0.91 -10.57 27.04
C SER A 75 0.74 -10.16 28.50
N GLU A 76 1.43 -9.13 28.94
CA GLU A 76 1.37 -8.54 30.28
C GLU A 76 0.09 -7.72 30.51
N ARG A 77 -0.55 -7.22 29.44
CA ARG A 77 -1.84 -6.50 29.52
C ARG A 77 -3.04 -7.42 29.26
N CYS A 78 -2.80 -8.65 28.86
CA CYS A 78 -3.85 -9.62 28.58
C CYS A 78 -4.48 -10.13 29.87
N LYS A 79 -5.81 -9.97 30.03
CA LYS A 79 -6.57 -10.49 31.17
C LYS A 79 -7.22 -11.87 30.88
N SER A 80 -6.78 -12.57 29.84
CA SER A 80 -7.24 -13.92 29.47
C SER A 80 -8.75 -14.15 29.27
N HIS A 81 -9.47 -13.15 28.77
CA HIS A 81 -10.94 -13.16 28.59
C HIS A 81 -11.40 -13.48 27.16
N LYS A 82 -10.51 -13.97 26.30
CA LYS A 82 -10.79 -14.48 24.93
C LYS A 82 -11.46 -13.51 23.94
N LYS A 83 -11.74 -12.25 24.32
CA LYS A 83 -12.40 -11.23 23.45
C LYS A 83 -11.64 -10.92 22.14
N CYS A 84 -10.31 -11.06 22.14
CA CYS A 84 -9.51 -10.86 20.94
C CYS A 84 -9.83 -11.88 19.83
N LEU A 85 -10.19 -13.11 20.19
CA LEU A 85 -10.51 -14.19 19.24
C LEU A 85 -11.79 -13.85 18.44
N SER A 86 -12.83 -13.36 19.13
CA SER A 86 -14.08 -12.97 18.48
C SER A 86 -13.96 -11.67 17.69
N ALA A 87 -13.10 -10.74 18.13
CA ALA A 87 -12.80 -9.50 17.40
C ALA A 87 -11.95 -9.75 16.13
N CYS A 88 -11.20 -10.84 16.06
CA CYS A 88 -10.32 -11.14 14.94
C CYS A 88 -11.11 -11.68 13.74
N ARG A 89 -11.59 -10.77 12.88
CA ARG A 89 -12.31 -11.10 11.63
C ARG A 89 -11.54 -12.09 10.74
N PHE A 90 -10.22 -12.01 10.75
CA PHE A 90 -9.33 -12.80 9.90
C PHE A 90 -8.92 -14.15 10.52
N LYS A 91 -9.36 -14.45 11.75
CA LYS A 91 -8.95 -15.65 12.51
C LYS A 91 -7.43 -15.82 12.60
N ALA A 92 -6.70 -14.70 12.69
CA ALA A 92 -5.25 -14.66 12.78
C ALA A 92 -4.70 -14.86 14.21
N ILE A 93 -5.58 -14.94 15.22
CA ILE A 93 -5.21 -15.13 16.63
C ILE A 93 -5.69 -16.53 17.05
N ASN A 94 -4.78 -17.33 17.59
CA ASN A 94 -5.06 -18.62 18.20
C ASN A 94 -5.00 -18.53 19.73
N TRP A 95 -5.64 -19.48 20.40
CA TRP A 95 -5.56 -19.61 21.85
C TRP A 95 -4.54 -20.69 22.22
N ASP A 96 -3.62 -20.37 23.14
CA ASP A 96 -2.72 -21.34 23.74
C ASP A 96 -3.25 -21.76 25.12
N ASP A 97 -3.76 -22.99 25.20
CA ASP A 97 -4.30 -23.54 26.44
C ASP A 97 -3.23 -23.73 27.53
N LYS A 98 -1.96 -23.93 27.15
CA LYS A 98 -0.89 -24.14 28.14
C LYS A 98 -0.58 -22.87 28.92
N THR A 99 -0.58 -21.73 28.23
CA THR A 99 -0.27 -20.43 28.83
C THR A 99 -1.53 -19.64 29.19
N SER A 100 -2.71 -20.13 28.83
CA SER A 100 -4.00 -19.42 28.95
C SER A 100 -3.94 -18.02 28.34
N LYS A 101 -3.23 -17.88 27.20
CA LYS A 101 -3.02 -16.62 26.50
C LYS A 101 -3.25 -16.74 24.99
N PRO A 102 -3.61 -15.64 24.31
CA PRO A 102 -3.69 -15.62 22.87
C PRO A 102 -2.29 -15.57 22.23
N LYS A 103 -2.15 -16.15 21.04
CA LYS A 103 -0.92 -16.20 20.23
C LYS A 103 -1.22 -15.90 18.77
N ASN A 104 -0.40 -15.05 18.15
CA ASN A 104 -0.47 -14.69 16.72
C ASN A 104 0.49 -15.54 15.89
#